data_AF-A0A416Y2U6-F1
#
_entry.id   AF-A0A416Y2U6-F1
#
_cell.length_a   1.000
_cell.length_b   1.000
_cell.length_c   1.000
_cell.angle_alpha   90.00
_cell.angle_beta   90.00
_cell.angle_gamma   90.00
#
_symmetry.space_group_name_H-M   'P 1'
#
loop_
_entity.id
_entity.type
_entity.pdbx_description
1 polymer ?
#
loop_
_entity_poly.entity_id
_entity_poly.type
_entity_poly.pdbx_seq_one_letter_code
_entity_poly.pdbx_strand_id
1 'polypeptide(L)'
;MLLLQNILYCLLFILMVKCLVRNDGMNCVYFYPKEYIEEADKRGLIDKDAVMKKGKQVMIPFCIILFVVLIAIIFVWNKVTDFKTAYLQSYLFLVVMNWFDGIMLDRVWVGHSKIWEIKGMEGIPYIKPWKTVLTKRGLATILYLIIALVTAGIVVLVGKIC
;
A
#
# COMPACT_ATOMS: atom_id res chain seq x y z
N MET A 1 -7.55 21.18 5.46
CA MET A 1 -6.16 20.87 5.04
C MET A 1 -5.85 19.38 5.08
N LEU A 2 -5.98 18.68 6.22
CA LEU A 2 -5.67 17.24 6.32
C LEU A 2 -6.46 16.35 5.36
N LEU A 3 -7.74 16.65 5.09
CA LEU A 3 -8.55 15.90 4.12
C LEU A 3 -7.95 15.95 2.71
N LEU A 4 -7.56 17.15 2.24
CA LEU A 4 -6.94 17.33 0.93
C LEU A 4 -5.63 16.55 0.84
N GLN A 5 -4.79 16.62 1.87
CA GLN A 5 -3.53 15.88 1.89
C GLN A 5 -3.75 14.36 1.88
N ASN A 6 -4.76 13.86 2.59
CA ASN A 6 -5.12 12.44 2.54
C ASN A 6 -5.57 12.02 1.13
N ILE A 7 -6.38 12.86 0.46
CA ILE A 7 -6.77 12.63 -0.93
C ILE A 7 -5.53 12.58 -1.82
N LEU A 8 -4.63 13.55 -1.72
CA LEU A 8 -3.38 13.59 -2.50
C LEU A 8 -2.48 12.39 -2.23
N TYR A 9 -2.39 11.96 -0.97
CA TYR A 9 -1.61 10.79 -0.57
C TYR A 9 -2.19 9.49 -1.15
N CYS A 10 -3.52 9.34 -1.12
CA CYS A 10 -4.20 8.22 -1.76
C CYS A 10 -4.04 8.26 -3.29
N LEU A 11 -4.13 9.44 -3.91
CA LEU A 11 -3.91 9.61 -5.34
C LEU A 11 -2.48 9.25 -5.75
N LEU A 12 -1.48 9.67 -4.97
CA LEU A 12 -0.08 9.26 -5.18
C LEU A 12 0.04 7.73 -5.19
N PHE A 13 -0.57 7.07 -4.21
CA PHE A 13 -0.55 5.62 -4.13
C PHE A 13 -1.19 4.97 -5.37
N ILE A 14 -2.38 5.43 -5.79
CA ILE A 14 -3.04 4.94 -7.01
C ILE A 14 -2.14 5.12 -8.22
N LEU A 15 -1.53 6.29 -8.38
CA LEU A 15 -0.64 6.60 -9.51
C LEU A 15 0.57 5.68 -9.51
N MET A 16 1.19 5.44 -8.36
CA MET A 16 2.31 4.50 -8.25
C MET A 16 1.88 3.08 -8.63
N VAL A 17 0.75 2.59 -8.12
CA VAL A 17 0.21 1.27 -8.50
C VAL A 17 -0.10 1.23 -10.01
N LYS A 18 -0.68 2.29 -10.56
CA LYS A 18 -0.98 2.37 -11.99
C LYS A 18 0.28 2.35 -12.85
N CYS A 19 1.36 3.00 -12.42
CA CYS A 19 2.66 2.96 -13.08
C CYS A 19 3.29 1.56 -13.04
N LEU A 20 3.08 0.81 -11.95
CA LEU A 20 3.58 -0.56 -11.82
C LEU A 20 2.79 -1.57 -12.67
N VAL A 21 1.46 -1.47 -12.65
CA VAL A 21 0.57 -2.34 -13.43
C VAL A 21 0.65 -2.01 -14.92
N ARG A 22 0.82 -0.73 -15.27
CA ARG A 22 0.68 -0.21 -16.64
C ARG A 22 -0.65 -0.65 -17.25
N ASN A 23 -0.59 -1.57 -18.22
CA ASN A 23 -1.72 -2.13 -18.96
C ASN A 23 -1.85 -3.66 -18.74
N ASP A 24 -1.02 -4.26 -17.89
CA ASP A 24 -1.00 -5.71 -17.70
C ASP A 24 -0.74 -6.10 -16.24
N GLY A 25 -1.70 -6.79 -15.64
CA GLY A 25 -1.63 -7.34 -14.28
C GLY A 25 -0.45 -8.30 -14.06
N MET A 26 0.11 -8.87 -15.12
CA MET A 26 1.34 -9.69 -15.05
C MET A 26 2.54 -8.95 -14.46
N ASN A 27 2.57 -7.62 -14.56
CA ASN A 27 3.63 -6.83 -13.94
C ASN A 27 3.55 -6.79 -12.42
N CYS A 28 2.38 -7.12 -11.86
CA CYS A 28 2.00 -6.93 -10.47
C CYS A 28 1.51 -8.23 -9.82
N VAL A 29 1.90 -9.39 -10.35
CA VAL A 29 1.48 -10.72 -9.85
C VAL A 29 1.84 -10.94 -8.39
N TYR A 30 2.90 -10.30 -7.90
CA TYR A 30 3.29 -10.35 -6.48
C TYR A 30 2.28 -9.69 -5.53
N PHE A 31 1.26 -8.97 -6.03
CA PHE A 31 0.14 -8.46 -5.21
C PHE A 31 -1.01 -9.47 -5.05
N TYR A 32 -1.02 -10.55 -5.83
CA TYR A 32 -2.06 -11.56 -5.83
C TYR A 32 -1.97 -12.46 -4.58
N PRO A 33 -3.06 -13.16 -4.20
CA PRO A 33 -3.02 -14.15 -3.14
C PRO A 33 -1.95 -15.22 -3.41
N LYS A 34 -1.36 -15.78 -2.35
CA LYS A 34 -0.29 -16.79 -2.49
C LYS A 34 -0.81 -18.03 -3.22
N GLU A 35 -2.04 -18.42 -2.94
CA GLU A 35 -2.73 -19.55 -3.56
C GLU A 35 -2.87 -19.34 -5.07
N TYR A 36 -3.09 -18.10 -5.51
CA TYR A 36 -3.18 -17.74 -6.92
C TYR A 36 -1.81 -17.78 -7.61
N ILE A 37 -0.76 -17.30 -6.94
CA ILE A 37 0.63 -17.36 -7.44
C ILE A 37 1.07 -18.82 -7.58
N GLU A 38 0.77 -19.67 -6.60
CA GLU A 38 1.10 -21.11 -6.64
C GLU A 38 0.38 -21.84 -7.77
N GLU A 39 -0.88 -21.51 -8.01
CA GLU A 39 -1.64 -22.09 -9.11
C GLU A 39 -1.13 -21.61 -10.48
N ALA A 40 -0.72 -20.33 -10.59
CA ALA A 40 -0.11 -19.81 -11.81
C ALA A 40 1.26 -20.44 -12.10
N ASP A 41 2.06 -20.71 -11.06
CA ASP A 41 3.35 -21.41 -11.14
C ASP A 41 3.17 -22.88 -11.59
N LYS A 42 2.19 -23.60 -11.01
CA LYS A 42 1.82 -24.97 -11.43
C LYS A 42 1.40 -25.05 -12.90
N ARG A 43 0.76 -24.00 -13.41
CA ARG A 43 0.35 -23.89 -14.82
C ARG A 43 1.48 -23.43 -15.74
N GLY A 44 2.67 -23.18 -15.21
CA GLY A 44 3.84 -22.72 -15.97
C GLY A 44 3.71 -21.29 -16.50
N LEU A 45 2.81 -20.49 -15.93
CA LEU A 45 2.55 -19.10 -16.38
C LEU A 45 3.56 -18.11 -15.78
N ILE A 46 4.09 -18.42 -14.60
CA ILE A 46 5.06 -17.61 -13.87
C ILE A 46 6.08 -18.51 -13.18
N ASP A 47 7.18 -17.90 -12.75
CA ASP A 47 8.12 -18.47 -11.78
C ASP A 47 7.86 -17.79 -10.42
N LYS A 48 7.40 -18.56 -9.44
CA LYS A 48 7.09 -18.07 -8.09
C LYS A 48 8.28 -17.35 -7.44
N ASP A 49 9.49 -17.90 -7.55
CA ASP A 49 10.67 -17.34 -6.90
C ASP A 49 11.10 -16.02 -7.56
N ALA A 50 11.05 -15.98 -8.90
CA ALA A 50 11.30 -14.76 -9.66
C ALA A 50 10.27 -13.66 -9.32
N VAL A 51 8.98 -14.01 -9.25
CA VAL A 51 7.89 -13.08 -8.92
C VAL A 51 8.04 -12.52 -7.50
N MET A 52 8.34 -13.37 -6.52
CA MET A 52 8.53 -12.93 -5.13
C MET A 52 9.77 -12.04 -4.96
N LYS A 53 10.87 -12.36 -5.66
CA LYS A 53 12.09 -11.55 -5.67
C LYS A 53 11.84 -10.17 -6.28
N LYS A 54 11.18 -10.12 -7.45
CA LYS A 54 10.78 -8.87 -8.11
C LYS A 54 9.82 -8.06 -7.24
N GLY A 55 8.86 -8.74 -6.60
CA GLY A 55 7.92 -8.11 -5.67
C GLY A 55 8.63 -7.39 -4.54
N LYS A 56 9.61 -8.04 -3.88
CA LYS A 56 10.42 -7.39 -2.83
C LYS A 56 11.20 -6.19 -3.35
N GLN A 57 11.84 -6.30 -4.53
CA GLN A 57 12.60 -5.22 -5.15
C GLN A 57 11.74 -4.01 -5.51
N VAL A 58 10.45 -4.20 -5.80
CA VAL A 58 9.51 -3.12 -6.12
C VAL A 58 8.81 -2.59 -4.85
N MET A 59 8.41 -3.46 -3.93
CA MET A 59 7.69 -3.08 -2.71
C MET A 59 8.56 -2.25 -1.75
N ILE A 60 9.85 -2.56 -1.62
CA ILE A 60 10.76 -1.79 -0.76
C ILE A 60 10.82 -0.31 -1.16
N PRO A 61 11.21 0.05 -2.40
CA PRO A 61 11.25 1.45 -2.80
C PRO A 61 9.86 2.09 -2.80
N PHE A 62 8.81 1.34 -3.14
CA PHE A 62 7.42 1.82 -3.05
C PHE A 62 7.05 2.27 -1.62
N CYS A 63 7.32 1.42 -0.61
CA CYS A 63 7.07 1.76 0.79
C CYS A 63 7.95 2.91 1.28
N ILE A 64 9.22 2.97 0.86
CA ILE A 64 10.13 4.06 1.23
C ILE A 64 9.62 5.40 0.69
N ILE A 65 9.21 5.46 -0.58
CA ILE A 65 8.70 6.70 -1.19
C ILE A 65 7.47 7.21 -0.42
N LEU A 66 6.51 6.33 -0.14
CA LEU A 66 5.31 6.68 0.63
C LEU A 66 5.66 7.17 2.03
N PHE A 67 6.60 6.51 2.71
CA PHE A 67 7.04 6.90 4.04
C PHE A 67 7.73 8.28 4.06
N VAL A 68 8.59 8.55 3.08
CA VAL A 68 9.25 9.86 2.92
C VAL A 68 8.22 10.95 2.64
N VAL A 69 7.25 10.70 1.76
CA VAL A 69 6.17 11.65 1.47
C VAL A 69 5.31 11.92 2.70
N LEU A 70 5.00 10.89 3.50
CA LEU A 70 4.29 11.07 4.76
C LEU A 70 5.02 12.01 5.70
N ILE A 71 6.33 11.81 5.90
CA ILE A 71 7.16 12.71 6.72
C ILE A 71 7.17 14.12 6.13
N ALA A 72 7.30 14.27 4.81
CA ALA A 72 7.29 15.57 4.15
C ALA A 72 5.95 16.31 4.34
N ILE A 73 4.81 15.62 4.27
CA ILE A 73 3.50 16.22 4.52
C ILE A 73 3.42 16.75 5.96
N ILE A 74 3.85 15.95 6.94
CA ILE A 74 3.72 16.31 8.36
C ILE A 74 4.71 17.44 8.72
N PHE A 75 5.98 17.28 8.35
CA PHE A 75 7.03 18.22 8.74
C PHE A 75 7.11 19.44 7.80
N VAL A 76 7.22 19.23 6.49
CA VAL A 76 7.49 20.32 5.54
C VAL A 76 6.22 21.10 5.23
N TRP A 77 5.09 20.43 4.99
CA TRP A 77 3.83 21.09 4.65
C TRP A 77 3.11 21.58 5.90
N ASN A 78 2.84 20.71 6.88
CA ASN A 78 2.08 21.09 8.07
C ASN A 78 2.92 21.80 9.14
N LYS A 79 4.25 21.88 8.98
CA LYS A 79 5.17 22.52 9.93
C LYS A 79 5.04 21.98 11.36
N VAL A 80 4.68 20.71 11.48
CA VAL A 80 4.50 20.06 12.77
C VAL A 80 5.87 19.74 13.35
N THR A 81 6.13 20.24 14.55
CA THR A 81 7.37 20.00 15.31
C THR A 81 7.10 19.33 16.66
N ASP A 82 5.83 19.21 17.06
CA ASP A 82 5.42 18.55 18.30
C ASP A 82 5.08 17.06 18.08
N PHE A 83 5.49 16.24 19.04
CA PHE A 83 5.35 14.79 18.95
C PHE A 83 3.89 14.33 18.87
N LYS A 84 3.01 14.94 19.67
CA LYS A 84 1.61 14.52 19.78
C LYS A 84 0.88 14.73 18.46
N THR A 85 1.04 15.88 17.83
CA THR A 85 0.40 16.19 16.54
C THR A 85 1.03 15.36 15.43
N ALA A 86 2.36 15.18 15.42
CA ALA A 86 3.03 14.33 14.44
C ALA A 86 2.53 12.88 14.52
N TYR A 87 2.33 12.37 15.74
CA TYR A 87 1.79 11.05 16.00
C TYR A 87 0.36 10.89 15.47
N LEU A 88 -0.54 11.82 15.85
CA LEU A 88 -1.93 11.76 15.43
C LEU A 88 -2.09 11.91 13.91
N GLN A 89 -1.32 12.81 13.28
CA GLN A 89 -1.32 12.95 11.83
C GLN A 89 -0.78 11.68 11.16
N SER A 90 0.37 11.16 11.59
CA SER A 90 0.95 9.93 11.04
C SER A 90 -0.05 8.77 11.12
N TYR A 91 -0.67 8.57 12.28
CA TYR A 91 -1.66 7.53 12.48
C TYR A 91 -2.86 7.70 11.53
N LEU A 92 -3.41 8.91 11.43
CA LEU A 92 -4.52 9.21 10.54
C LEU A 92 -4.20 8.84 9.08
N PHE A 93 -3.07 9.31 8.55
CA PHE A 93 -2.68 9.02 7.16
C PHE A 93 -2.48 7.52 6.92
N LEU A 94 -1.82 6.82 7.84
CA LEU A 94 -1.56 5.39 7.72
C LEU A 94 -2.87 4.58 7.74
N VAL A 95 -3.80 4.92 8.63
CA VAL A 95 -5.10 4.25 8.73
C VAL A 95 -5.94 4.51 7.49
N VAL A 96 -6.09 5.78 7.09
CA VAL A 96 -6.85 6.14 5.89
C VAL A 96 -6.30 5.42 4.67
N MET A 97 -4.98 5.44 4.46
CA MET A 97 -4.33 4.76 3.34
C MET A 97 -4.56 3.25 3.38
N ASN A 98 -4.46 2.61 4.54
CA ASN A 98 -4.67 1.17 4.68
C ASN A 98 -6.11 0.74 4.33
N TRP A 99 -7.11 1.49 4.80
CA TRP A 99 -8.50 1.22 4.46
C TRP A 99 -8.80 1.56 3.00
N PHE A 100 -8.22 2.63 2.48
CA PHE A 100 -8.32 2.99 1.07
C PHE A 100 -7.77 1.88 0.17
N ASP A 101 -6.58 1.36 0.45
CA ASP A 101 -5.98 0.24 -0.28
C ASP A 101 -6.86 -1.02 -0.20
N GLY A 102 -7.32 -1.39 1.00
CA GLY A 102 -8.16 -2.57 1.19
C GLY A 102 -9.55 -2.52 0.54
N ILE A 103 -10.10 -1.33 0.31
CA ILE A 103 -11.45 -1.16 -0.25
C ILE A 103 -11.36 -0.66 -1.69
N MET A 104 -10.80 0.52 -1.92
CA MET A 104 -10.80 1.13 -3.25
C MET A 104 -9.87 0.40 -4.22
N LEU A 105 -8.70 -0.03 -3.78
CA LEU A 105 -7.78 -0.76 -4.66
C LEU A 105 -8.18 -2.23 -4.76
N ASP A 106 -8.11 -2.96 -3.65
CA ASP A 106 -8.31 -4.41 -3.64
C ASP A 106 -9.72 -4.82 -4.09
N ARG A 107 -10.78 -4.06 -3.77
CA ARG A 107 -12.17 -4.45 -4.04
C ARG A 107 -12.77 -3.73 -5.24
N VAL A 108 -12.61 -2.41 -5.32
CA VAL A 108 -13.23 -1.63 -6.40
C VAL A 108 -12.40 -1.74 -7.67
N TRP A 109 -11.15 -1.29 -7.66
CA TRP A 109 -10.36 -1.27 -8.89
C TRP A 109 -9.95 -2.68 -9.33
N VAL A 110 -9.30 -3.47 -8.46
CA VAL A 110 -8.84 -4.82 -8.80
C VAL A 110 -10.03 -5.71 -9.17
N GLY A 111 -11.14 -5.62 -8.43
CA GLY A 111 -12.30 -6.48 -8.65
C GLY A 111 -13.16 -6.16 -9.88
N HIS A 112 -13.08 -4.94 -10.44
CA HIS A 112 -13.89 -4.52 -11.59
C HIS A 112 -13.07 -4.28 -12.86
N SER A 113 -11.75 -4.37 -12.80
CA SER A 113 -10.88 -4.07 -13.94
C SER A 113 -10.31 -5.34 -14.58
N LYS A 114 -10.58 -5.52 -15.86
CA LYS A 114 -10.04 -6.60 -16.70
C LYS A 114 -8.51 -6.63 -16.78
N ILE A 115 -7.83 -5.52 -16.45
CA ILE A 115 -6.37 -5.44 -16.42
C ILE A 115 -5.75 -6.48 -15.46
N TRP A 116 -6.50 -6.88 -14.43
CA TRP A 116 -6.06 -7.84 -13.41
C TRP A 116 -6.44 -9.29 -13.74
N GLU A 117 -7.10 -9.54 -14.86
CA GLU A 117 -7.38 -10.89 -15.32
C GLU A 117 -6.16 -11.43 -16.06
N ILE A 118 -5.59 -12.54 -15.58
CA ILE A 118 -4.46 -13.20 -16.21
C ILE A 118 -4.98 -14.30 -17.13
N LYS A 119 -4.59 -14.27 -18.40
CA LYS A 119 -4.91 -15.34 -19.36
C LYS A 119 -4.37 -16.68 -18.85
N GLY A 120 -5.22 -17.72 -18.85
CA GLY A 120 -4.87 -19.04 -18.31
C GLY A 120 -5.19 -19.25 -16.83
N MET A 121 -5.69 -18.22 -16.13
CA MET A 121 -6.16 -18.28 -14.74
C MET A 121 -7.67 -18.06 -14.61
N GLU A 122 -8.42 -18.28 -15.70
CA GLU A 122 -9.87 -18.14 -15.76
C GLU A 122 -10.53 -19.08 -14.73
N GLY A 123 -11.48 -18.55 -13.95
CA GLY A 123 -12.19 -19.28 -12.91
C GLY A 123 -11.48 -19.37 -11.55
N ILE A 124 -10.21 -18.94 -11.44
CA ILE A 124 -9.51 -18.90 -10.15
C ILE A 124 -9.71 -17.53 -9.48
N PRO A 125 -10.31 -17.46 -8.28
CA PRO A 125 -10.55 -16.18 -7.61
C PRO A 125 -9.23 -15.59 -7.11
N TYR A 126 -8.86 -14.42 -7.63
CA TYR A 126 -7.74 -13.62 -7.11
C TYR A 126 -8.17 -12.53 -6.12
N ILE A 127 -9.47 -12.23 -6.05
CA ILE A 127 -9.99 -11.19 -5.17
C ILE A 127 -10.13 -11.76 -3.76
N LYS A 128 -9.50 -11.10 -2.78
CA LYS A 128 -9.54 -11.50 -1.38
C LYS A 128 -10.97 -11.39 -0.80
N PRO A 129 -11.41 -12.35 0.03
CA PRO A 129 -12.70 -12.27 0.71
C PRO A 129 -12.80 -11.05 1.64
N TRP A 130 -14.00 -10.49 1.80
CA TRP A 130 -14.27 -9.37 2.70
C TRP A 130 -13.81 -9.62 4.14
N LYS A 131 -14.08 -10.82 4.68
CA LYS A 131 -13.62 -11.21 6.02
C LYS A 131 -12.11 -11.07 6.14
N THR A 132 -11.35 -11.61 5.18
CA THR A 132 -9.89 -11.53 5.15
C THR A 132 -9.38 -10.10 5.05
N VAL A 133 -10.03 -9.26 4.23
CA VAL A 133 -9.68 -7.84 4.11
C VAL A 133 -9.92 -7.14 5.46
N LEU A 134 -11.13 -7.23 6.02
CA LEU A 134 -11.46 -6.57 7.29
C LEU A 134 -10.54 -7.00 8.44
N THR A 135 -10.25 -8.29 8.57
CA THR A 135 -9.34 -8.79 9.61
C THR A 135 -7.92 -8.28 9.41
N LYS A 136 -7.36 -8.37 8.19
CA LYS A 136 -5.99 -7.90 7.92
C LYS A 136 -5.86 -6.39 8.09
N ARG A 137 -6.84 -5.60 7.61
CA ARG A 137 -6.84 -4.14 7.71
C ARG A 137 -7.09 -3.68 9.15
N GLY A 138 -7.89 -4.39 9.92
CA GLY A 138 -8.07 -4.18 11.36
C GLY A 138 -6.78 -4.41 12.15
N LEU A 139 -6.10 -5.55 11.91
CA LEU A 139 -4.79 -5.83 12.53
C LEU A 139 -3.73 -4.79 12.13
N ALA A 140 -3.71 -4.39 10.86
CA ALA A 140 -2.80 -3.34 10.39
C ALA A 140 -3.08 -1.99 11.09
N THR A 141 -4.34 -1.65 11.35
CA THR A 141 -4.72 -0.44 12.10
C THR A 141 -4.07 -0.40 13.49
N ILE A 142 -4.05 -1.53 14.19
CA ILE A 142 -3.36 -1.65 15.49
C ILE A 142 -1.85 -1.48 15.31
N LEU A 143 -1.26 -2.15 14.31
CA LEU A 143 0.17 -2.02 14.01
C LEU A 143 0.59 -0.58 13.68
N TYR A 144 -0.28 0.20 13.03
CA TYR A 144 0.01 1.60 12.71
C TYR A 144 0.11 2.50 13.93
N LEU A 145 -0.43 2.12 15.10
CA LEU A 145 -0.13 2.83 16.34
C LEU A 145 1.37 2.79 16.63
N ILE A 146 2.02 1.65 16.42
CA ILE A 146 3.46 1.50 16.64
C ILE A 146 4.25 2.26 15.56
N ILE A 147 3.86 2.11 14.29
CA ILE A 147 4.54 2.80 13.17
C ILE A 147 4.40 4.32 13.28
N ALA A 148 3.25 4.81 13.72
CA ALA A 148 3.03 6.24 13.94
C ALA A 148 3.92 6.80 15.05
N LEU A 149 4.23 6.02 16.11
CA LEU A 149 5.19 6.44 17.14
C LEU A 149 6.58 6.65 16.55
N VAL A 150 7.05 5.70 15.75
CA VAL A 150 8.35 5.80 15.06
C VAL A 150 8.37 7.00 14.13
N THR A 151 7.30 7.19 13.34
CA THR A 151 7.18 8.31 12.39
C THR A 151 7.20 9.65 13.10
N ALA A 152 6.45 9.79 14.21
CA ALA A 152 6.45 11.00 15.02
C ALA A 152 7.82 11.31 15.63
N GLY A 153 8.51 10.27 16.11
CA GLY A 153 9.89 10.39 16.60
C GLY A 153 10.83 10.95 15.53
N ILE A 154 10.77 10.40 14.32
CA ILE A 154 11.57 10.87 13.18
C ILE A 154 11.24 12.33 12.84
N VAL A 155 9.96 12.69 12.74
CA VAL A 155 9.53 14.06 12.42
C VAL A 155 10.09 15.06 13.44
N VAL A 156 9.98 14.75 14.74
CA VAL A 156 10.49 15.64 15.80
C VAL A 156 12.01 15.72 15.79
N LEU A 157 12.71 14.60 15.52
CA LEU A 157 14.17 14.60 15.43
C LEU A 157 14.65 15.45 14.25
N VAL A 158 14.05 15.28 13.07
CA VAL A 158 14.36 16.09 11.88
C VAL A 158 14.07 17.57 12.16
N GLY A 159 12.95 17.90 12.79
CA GLY A 159 12.59 19.27 13.15
C GLY A 159 13.46 19.92 14.22
N LYS A 160 14.34 19.17 14.91
CA LYS A 160 15.36 19.73 15.80
C LYS A 160 16.69 19.98 15.09
N ILE A 161 16.92 19.31 13.96
CA ILE A 161 18.17 19.37 13.19
C ILE A 161 18.11 20.48 12.12
N CYS A 162 16.91 20.73 11.57
CA CYS A 162 16.63 21.80 10.62
C CYS A 162 16.17 23.08 11.32
#